data_AF-A0A6H5KIH9-F1
#
_entry.id   AF-A0A6H5KIH9-F1
#
_cell.length_a   1.000
_cell.length_b   1.000
_cell.length_c   1.000
_cell.angle_alpha   90.00
_cell.angle_beta   90.00
_cell.angle_gamma   90.00
#
_symmetry.space_group_name_H-M   'P 1'
#
loop_
_entity.id
_entity.type
_entity.pdbx_description
1 polymer ?
#
loop_
_entity_poly.entity_id
_entity_poly.type
_entity_poly.pdbx_seq_one_letter_code
_entity_poly.pdbx_strand_id
1 'polypeptide(L)'
;MPALAQRFGVAHFPQYDEGVHVIDYGSQKLVARTRQPLDSPKVRFQGGAAAVADALASHVCAKGVKIVLGCVVNKISTTDADAVLVEGVELGEPRSWRAGAVLLAIPPRLILPPLISWEPRLPAELAEAAGATPTWMADTTKVLVTYPRPFWREQGLSGTGMGYAEGPINQLYDSCGPDGSEPHALCGFIFGAGADLPGDDTLRLRVIEQLERMFGAEARSTLSFSSHRWGEQPLTSGNGGGTGGGHDDMGKSELRIPFHRLNTMPISMTSTGLGFTGGGSSYLVIRGGN
;
A
#
# COMPACT_ATOMS: atom_id res chain seq x y z
N MET A 1 -5.60 -11.54 6.61
CA MET A 1 -4.62 -11.87 5.55
C MET A 1 -3.96 -13.23 5.71
N PRO A 2 -3.41 -13.64 6.87
CA PRO A 2 -2.74 -14.95 7.00
C PRO A 2 -3.64 -16.15 6.67
N ALA A 3 -4.89 -16.14 7.15
CA ALA A 3 -5.88 -17.17 6.80
C ALA A 3 -6.21 -17.21 5.30
N LEU A 4 -6.14 -16.06 4.60
CA LEU A 4 -6.37 -15.99 3.16
C LEU A 4 -5.18 -16.57 2.39
N ALA A 5 -3.96 -16.23 2.81
CA ALA A 5 -2.73 -16.80 2.27
C ALA A 5 -2.70 -18.33 2.45
N GLN A 6 -3.00 -18.82 3.65
CA GLN A 6 -3.10 -20.25 3.93
C GLN A 6 -4.15 -20.93 3.04
N ARG A 7 -5.34 -20.32 2.89
CA ARG A 7 -6.42 -20.84 2.05
C ARG A 7 -6.01 -21.00 0.58
N PHE A 8 -5.16 -20.12 0.08
CA PHE A 8 -4.70 -20.14 -1.32
C PHE A 8 -3.26 -20.64 -1.49
N GLY A 9 -2.69 -21.27 -0.46
CA GLY A 9 -1.37 -21.90 -0.55
C GLY A 9 -0.19 -20.92 -0.68
N VAL A 10 -0.37 -19.66 -0.29
CA VAL A 10 0.71 -18.67 -0.29
C VAL A 10 1.54 -18.84 0.97
N ALA A 11 2.80 -19.25 0.79
CA ALA A 11 3.74 -19.43 1.89
C ALA A 11 4.01 -18.11 2.62
N HIS A 12 4.12 -18.18 3.94
CA HIS A 12 4.39 -17.03 4.80
C HIS A 12 5.32 -17.41 5.96
N PHE A 13 6.03 -16.43 6.49
CA PHE A 13 6.98 -16.60 7.59
C PHE A 13 6.85 -15.42 8.58
N PRO A 14 7.22 -15.59 9.86
CA PRO A 14 7.15 -14.51 10.83
C PRO A 14 8.07 -13.35 10.42
N GLN A 15 7.66 -12.13 10.74
CA GLN A 15 8.55 -10.97 10.69
C GLN A 15 9.70 -11.20 11.66
N TYR A 16 10.94 -11.07 11.18
CA TYR A 16 12.08 -11.04 12.07
C TYR A 16 12.02 -9.77 12.90
N ASP A 17 12.03 -9.94 14.22
CA ASP A 17 12.03 -8.85 15.20
C ASP A 17 12.91 -9.22 16.41
N GLU A 18 13.76 -10.22 16.26
CA GLU A 18 14.65 -10.68 17.32
C GLU A 18 15.85 -9.74 17.46
N GLY A 19 16.15 -9.35 18.70
CA GLY A 19 17.28 -8.49 19.02
C GLY A 19 16.84 -7.15 19.56
N VAL A 20 17.73 -6.17 19.45
CA VAL A 20 17.51 -4.83 19.99
C VAL A 20 16.94 -3.91 18.90
N HIS A 21 15.88 -3.18 19.22
CA HIS A 21 15.33 -2.11 18.39
C HIS A 21 16.09 -0.81 18.61
N VAL A 22 16.17 0.02 17.58
CA VAL A 22 16.94 1.27 17.56
C VAL A 22 16.01 2.47 17.52
N ILE A 23 16.19 3.43 18.43
CA ILE A 23 15.44 4.70 18.41
C ILE A 23 16.40 5.84 18.14
N ASP A 24 16.24 6.52 17.01
CA ASP A 24 17.01 7.72 16.62
C ASP A 24 16.30 8.99 17.10
N TYR A 25 16.93 9.70 18.04
CA TYR A 25 16.50 11.00 18.54
C TYR A 25 17.28 12.16 17.91
N GLY A 26 18.05 11.91 16.84
CA GLY A 26 18.86 12.87 16.11
C GLY A 26 20.27 13.03 16.65
N SER A 27 21.14 13.72 15.89
CA SER A 27 22.58 13.87 16.15
C SER A 27 22.96 14.43 17.52
N GLN A 28 22.06 15.18 18.16
CA GLN A 28 22.31 15.78 19.49
C GLN A 28 21.85 14.90 20.66
N LYS A 29 21.22 13.75 20.40
CA LYS A 29 20.68 12.86 21.43
C LYS A 29 21.17 11.43 21.21
N LEU A 30 21.32 10.69 22.30
CA LEU A 30 21.77 9.30 22.23
C LEU A 30 20.70 8.43 21.58
N VAL A 31 21.13 7.60 20.62
CA VAL A 31 20.32 6.51 20.08
C VAL A 31 19.98 5.54 21.21
N ALA A 32 18.70 5.29 21.44
CA ALA A 32 18.25 4.34 22.46
C ALA A 32 18.09 2.94 21.87
N ARG A 33 18.25 1.95 22.76
CA ARG A 33 18.21 0.52 22.46
C ARG A 33 17.19 -0.16 23.36
N THR A 34 16.18 -0.81 22.79
CA THR A 34 15.11 -1.49 23.55
C THR A 34 14.83 -2.89 23.01
N ARG A 35 14.31 -3.78 23.86
CA ARG A 35 13.84 -5.12 23.49
C ARG A 35 12.33 -5.28 23.64
N GLN A 36 11.63 -4.20 23.99
CA GLN A 36 10.18 -4.25 24.10
C GLN A 36 9.58 -4.46 22.71
N PRO A 37 8.76 -5.51 22.51
CA PRO A 37 8.05 -5.69 21.26
C PRO A 37 7.24 -4.43 20.98
N LEU A 38 7.50 -3.81 19.83
CA LEU A 38 6.80 -2.59 19.44
C LEU A 38 5.38 -2.89 18.90
N ASP A 39 5.08 -4.14 18.55
CA ASP A 39 3.83 -4.51 17.89
C ASP A 39 3.37 -5.96 18.14
N SER A 40 2.15 -6.26 17.70
CA SER A 40 1.57 -7.61 17.63
C SER A 40 2.29 -8.52 16.62
N PRO A 41 2.09 -9.86 16.64
CA PRO A 41 2.75 -10.78 15.72
C PRO A 41 2.50 -10.42 14.25
N LYS A 42 3.59 -10.18 13.50
CA LYS A 42 3.55 -9.83 12.07
C LYS A 42 4.01 -11.02 11.23
N VAL A 43 3.42 -11.18 10.04
CA VAL A 43 3.85 -12.17 9.05
C VAL A 43 4.22 -11.48 7.74
N ARG A 44 5.14 -12.10 7.01
CA ARG A 44 5.52 -11.73 5.64
C ARG A 44 5.22 -12.89 4.71
N PHE A 45 4.92 -12.56 3.46
CA PHE A 45 4.58 -13.54 2.43
C PHE A 45 5.80 -13.79 1.54
N GLN A 46 6.06 -15.06 1.24
CA GLN A 46 7.07 -15.42 0.25
C GLN A 46 6.61 -14.92 -1.13
N GLY A 47 7.49 -14.21 -1.85
CA GLY A 47 7.12 -13.49 -3.07
C GLY A 47 6.42 -12.13 -2.82
N GLY A 48 6.27 -11.71 -1.56
CA GLY A 48 5.65 -10.45 -1.19
C GLY A 48 4.13 -10.49 -1.14
N ALA A 49 3.51 -9.42 -0.64
CA ALA A 49 2.06 -9.36 -0.44
C ALA A 49 1.23 -9.50 -1.74
N ALA A 50 1.80 -9.15 -2.90
CA ALA A 50 1.16 -9.32 -4.20
C ALA A 50 0.82 -10.78 -4.52
N ALA A 51 1.63 -11.74 -4.03
CA ALA A 51 1.37 -13.17 -4.21
C ALA A 51 -0.01 -13.61 -3.69
N VAL A 52 -0.53 -12.94 -2.65
CA VAL A 52 -1.89 -13.22 -2.14
C VAL A 52 -2.97 -12.75 -3.12
N ALA A 53 -2.77 -11.59 -3.75
CA ALA A 53 -3.67 -11.08 -4.77
C ALA A 53 -3.61 -11.93 -6.03
N ASP A 54 -2.41 -12.34 -6.47
CA ASP A 54 -2.20 -13.19 -7.64
C ASP A 54 -2.82 -14.58 -7.45
N ALA A 55 -2.68 -15.17 -6.27
CA ALA A 55 -3.29 -16.45 -5.93
C ALA A 55 -4.82 -16.35 -5.93
N LEU A 56 -5.38 -15.26 -5.39
CA LEU A 56 -6.82 -14.99 -5.45
C LEU A 56 -7.31 -14.80 -6.89
N ALA A 57 -6.59 -14.01 -7.69
CA ALA A 57 -6.88 -13.77 -9.10
C ALA A 57 -6.91 -15.08 -9.89
N SER A 58 -5.88 -15.91 -9.72
CA SER A 58 -5.79 -17.24 -10.35
C SER A 58 -6.96 -18.13 -9.96
N HIS A 59 -7.33 -18.16 -8.68
CA HIS A 59 -8.45 -18.95 -8.17
C HIS A 59 -9.80 -18.52 -8.75
N VAL A 60 -10.07 -17.21 -8.88
CA VAL A 60 -11.34 -16.75 -9.46
C VAL A 60 -11.38 -16.93 -10.97
N CYS A 61 -10.25 -16.75 -11.67
CA CYS A 61 -10.13 -17.06 -13.10
C CYS A 61 -10.41 -18.54 -13.39
N ALA A 62 -9.90 -19.46 -12.57
CA ALA A 62 -10.19 -20.88 -12.68
C ALA A 62 -11.69 -21.22 -12.50
N LYS A 63 -12.45 -20.32 -11.87
CA LYS A 63 -13.92 -20.41 -11.73
C LYS A 63 -14.70 -19.69 -12.83
N GLY A 64 -14.02 -19.22 -13.87
CA GLY A 64 -14.63 -18.53 -15.01
C GLY A 64 -14.83 -17.03 -14.81
N VAL A 65 -14.28 -16.42 -13.75
CA VAL A 65 -14.30 -14.96 -13.61
C VAL A 65 -13.29 -14.34 -14.58
N LYS A 66 -13.74 -13.42 -15.42
CA LYS A 66 -12.86 -12.67 -16.32
C LYS A 66 -12.24 -11.48 -15.59
N ILE A 67 -10.92 -11.42 -15.56
CA ILE A 67 -10.16 -10.25 -15.08
C ILE A 67 -9.67 -9.47 -16.31
N VAL A 68 -9.96 -8.17 -16.34
CA VAL A 68 -9.49 -7.25 -17.39
C VAL A 68 -8.51 -6.28 -16.74
N LEU A 69 -7.25 -6.38 -17.15
CA LEU A 69 -6.16 -5.50 -16.68
C LEU A 69 -5.91 -4.39 -17.71
N GLY A 70 -5.21 -3.32 -17.31
CA GLY A 70 -4.92 -2.20 -18.21
C GLY A 70 -6.15 -1.38 -18.60
N CYS A 71 -7.28 -1.60 -17.92
CA CYS A 71 -8.51 -0.85 -18.12
C CYS A 71 -8.81 0.06 -16.92
N VAL A 72 -9.02 1.35 -17.19
CA VAL A 72 -9.46 2.33 -16.19
C VAL A 72 -10.92 2.69 -16.47
N VAL A 73 -11.80 2.41 -15.50
CA VAL A 73 -13.20 2.83 -15.54
C VAL A 73 -13.27 4.35 -15.43
N ASN A 74 -14.04 4.99 -16.30
CA ASN A 74 -14.19 6.45 -16.34
C ASN A 74 -15.64 6.94 -16.34
N LYS A 75 -16.61 6.05 -16.55
CA LYS A 75 -18.03 6.36 -16.44
C LYS A 75 -18.83 5.16 -15.95
N ILE A 76 -19.76 5.43 -15.05
CA ILE A 76 -20.76 4.46 -14.59
C ILE A 76 -22.13 5.10 -14.76
N SER A 77 -23.03 4.43 -15.47
CA SER A 77 -24.39 4.87 -15.65
C SER A 77 -25.42 3.78 -15.37
N THR A 78 -26.62 4.17 -14.95
CA THR A 78 -27.75 3.27 -14.79
C THR A 78 -28.82 3.61 -15.81
N THR A 79 -29.33 2.59 -16.51
CA THR A 79 -30.42 2.75 -17.49
C THR A 79 -31.76 2.37 -16.86
N ASP A 80 -32.89 2.79 -17.46
CA ASP A 80 -34.25 2.46 -17.01
C ASP A 80 -34.55 0.93 -16.98
N ALA A 81 -33.67 0.12 -17.57
CA ALA A 81 -33.81 -1.34 -17.69
C ALA A 81 -33.10 -2.14 -16.56
N ASP A 82 -32.96 -1.58 -15.35
CA ASP A 82 -32.32 -2.22 -14.18
C ASP A 82 -30.86 -2.69 -14.41
N ALA A 83 -30.19 -2.16 -15.44
CA ALA A 83 -28.81 -2.50 -15.79
C ALA A 83 -27.87 -1.33 -15.55
N VAL A 84 -26.70 -1.64 -14.99
CA VAL A 84 -25.55 -0.74 -14.85
C VAL A 84 -24.68 -0.88 -16.07
N LEU A 85 -24.40 0.23 -16.75
CA LEU A 85 -23.41 0.34 -17.81
C LEU A 85 -22.11 0.88 -17.19
N VAL A 86 -21.02 0.15 -17.41
CA VAL A 86 -19.67 0.56 -17.01
C VAL A 86 -18.87 0.81 -18.27
N GLU A 87 -18.24 1.98 -18.34
CA GLU A 87 -17.38 2.37 -19.44
C GLU A 87 -15.97 2.66 -18.92
N GLY A 88 -14.98 2.29 -19.71
CA GLY A 88 -13.58 2.50 -19.38
C GLY A 88 -12.71 2.52 -20.62
N VAL A 89 -11.42 2.73 -20.40
CA VAL A 89 -10.41 2.78 -21.46
C VAL A 89 -9.38 1.70 -21.20
N GLU A 90 -9.19 0.79 -22.15
CA GLU A 90 -8.17 -0.26 -22.13
C GLU A 90 -7.13 0.04 -23.20
N LEU A 91 -5.89 0.33 -22.80
CA LEU A 91 -4.78 0.66 -23.71
C LEU A 91 -5.12 1.78 -24.74
N GLY A 92 -5.94 2.75 -24.35
CA GLY A 92 -6.38 3.87 -25.19
C GLY A 92 -7.69 3.62 -25.94
N GLU A 93 -8.20 2.40 -25.94
CA GLU A 93 -9.44 2.03 -26.64
C GLU A 93 -10.65 2.01 -25.69
N PRO A 94 -11.82 2.53 -26.10
CA PRO A 94 -13.02 2.51 -25.29
C PRO A 94 -13.55 1.08 -25.13
N ARG A 95 -14.01 0.76 -23.91
CA ARG A 95 -14.63 -0.51 -23.54
C ARG A 95 -15.89 -0.25 -22.74
N SER A 96 -16.88 -1.13 -22.90
CA SER A 96 -18.12 -1.07 -22.14
C SER A 96 -18.61 -2.44 -21.70
N TRP A 97 -19.27 -2.46 -20.54
CA TRP A 97 -19.84 -3.66 -19.94
C TRP A 97 -21.23 -3.35 -19.38
N ARG A 98 -22.15 -4.32 -19.51
CA ARG A 98 -23.44 -4.30 -18.82
C ARG A 98 -23.42 -5.28 -17.66
N ALA A 99 -23.98 -4.86 -16.53
CA ALA A 99 -24.04 -5.64 -15.31
C ALA A 99 -25.34 -5.40 -14.55
N GLY A 100 -25.79 -6.38 -13.75
CA GLY A 100 -26.92 -6.19 -12.84
C GLY A 100 -26.54 -5.49 -11.53
N ALA A 101 -25.24 -5.45 -11.21
CA ALA A 101 -24.67 -4.76 -10.07
C ALA A 101 -23.16 -4.56 -10.28
N VAL A 102 -22.58 -3.56 -9.63
CA VAL A 102 -21.14 -3.28 -9.67
C VAL A 102 -20.61 -3.07 -8.24
N LEU A 103 -19.47 -3.68 -7.93
CA LEU A 103 -18.76 -3.51 -6.66
C LEU A 103 -17.54 -2.63 -6.90
N LEU A 104 -17.45 -1.51 -6.17
CA LEU A 104 -16.27 -0.65 -6.20
C LEU A 104 -15.35 -0.99 -5.04
N ALA A 105 -14.27 -1.69 -5.38
CA ALA A 105 -13.20 -2.13 -4.50
C ALA A 105 -11.97 -1.22 -4.67
N ILE A 106 -12.17 0.09 -4.55
CA ILE A 106 -11.15 1.14 -4.74
C ILE A 106 -11.21 2.14 -3.59
N PRO A 107 -10.13 2.91 -3.32
CA PRO A 107 -10.19 4.00 -2.35
C PRO A 107 -11.36 4.96 -2.62
N PRO A 108 -12.15 5.35 -1.60
CA PRO A 108 -13.39 6.10 -1.80
C PRO A 108 -13.24 7.36 -2.64
N ARG A 109 -12.16 8.14 -2.46
CA ARG A 109 -11.91 9.36 -3.26
C ARG A 109 -11.85 9.11 -4.76
N LEU A 110 -11.43 7.92 -5.19
CA LEU A 110 -11.30 7.57 -6.61
C LEU A 110 -12.65 7.38 -7.30
N ILE A 111 -13.74 7.28 -6.56
CA ILE A 111 -15.08 7.24 -7.18
C ILE A 111 -15.52 8.62 -7.67
N LEU A 112 -14.84 9.69 -7.28
CA LEU A 112 -15.23 11.06 -7.62
C LEU A 112 -14.71 11.45 -9.03
N PRO A 113 -15.37 12.43 -9.68
CA PRO A 113 -14.81 13.10 -10.85
C PRO A 113 -13.47 13.77 -10.52
N PRO A 114 -12.53 13.88 -11.48
CA PRO A 114 -12.69 13.52 -12.90
C PRO A 114 -12.43 12.04 -13.23
N LEU A 115 -12.04 11.21 -12.25
CA LEU A 115 -11.69 9.82 -12.52
C LEU A 115 -12.90 9.01 -12.97
N ILE A 116 -14.02 9.10 -12.24
CA ILE A 116 -15.28 8.43 -12.61
C ILE A 116 -16.40 9.47 -12.71
N SER A 117 -17.05 9.50 -13.87
CA SER A 117 -18.30 10.24 -14.08
C SER A 117 -19.53 9.36 -13.82
N TRP A 118 -20.62 9.97 -13.37
CA TRP A 118 -21.80 9.26 -12.86
C TRP A 118 -23.08 9.77 -13.50
N GLU A 119 -23.92 8.83 -13.95
CA GLU A 119 -25.24 9.13 -14.53
C GLU A 119 -26.29 8.11 -14.04
N PRO A 120 -27.19 8.45 -13.10
CA PRO A 120 -27.37 9.76 -12.48
C PRO A 120 -26.20 10.15 -11.57
N ARG A 121 -26.11 11.43 -11.25
CA ARG A 121 -25.07 11.97 -10.36
C ARG A 121 -25.08 11.25 -9.01
N LEU A 122 -23.89 11.04 -8.43
CA LEU A 122 -23.76 10.55 -7.05
C LEU A 122 -24.57 11.44 -6.07
N PRO A 123 -25.24 10.84 -5.07
CA PRO A 123 -25.82 11.59 -3.96
C PRO A 123 -24.77 12.47 -3.30
N ALA A 124 -25.16 13.67 -2.87
CA ALA A 124 -24.24 14.66 -2.33
C ALA A 124 -23.51 14.12 -1.09
N GLU A 125 -24.25 13.44 -0.21
CA GLU A 125 -23.75 12.85 1.03
C GLU A 125 -22.69 11.78 0.76
N LEU A 126 -22.90 10.96 -0.27
CA LEU A 126 -21.93 9.94 -0.68
C LEU A 126 -20.67 10.59 -1.28
N ALA A 127 -20.84 11.63 -2.10
CA ALA A 127 -19.71 12.36 -2.68
C ALA A 127 -18.87 13.06 -1.60
N GLU A 128 -19.51 13.69 -0.61
CA GLU A 128 -18.85 14.31 0.54
C GLU A 128 -18.13 13.28 1.40
N ALA A 129 -18.78 12.16 1.74
CA ALA A 129 -18.17 11.08 2.50
C ALA A 129 -16.94 10.49 1.79
N ALA A 130 -17.05 10.25 0.47
CA ALA A 130 -15.95 9.77 -0.36
C ALA A 130 -14.79 10.78 -0.39
N GLY A 131 -15.10 12.06 -0.59
CA GLY A 131 -14.11 13.15 -0.64
C GLY A 131 -13.45 13.41 0.71
N ALA A 132 -14.12 13.14 1.82
CA ALA A 132 -13.57 13.33 3.16
C ALA A 132 -12.80 12.10 3.67
N THR A 133 -12.94 10.93 3.07
CA THR A 133 -12.31 9.69 3.57
C THR A 133 -10.87 9.58 3.06
N PRO A 134 -9.83 9.68 3.91
CA PRO A 134 -8.43 9.60 3.47
C PRO A 134 -8.11 8.24 2.85
N THR A 135 -7.08 8.21 2.01
CA THR A 135 -6.47 6.95 1.59
C THR A 135 -5.36 6.63 2.58
N TRP A 136 -5.42 5.44 3.18
CA TRP A 136 -4.42 4.97 4.13
C TRP A 136 -3.02 5.01 3.49
N MET A 137 -2.05 5.61 4.19
CA MET A 137 -0.64 5.74 3.76
C MET A 137 -0.43 6.56 2.47
N ALA A 138 -1.43 7.32 2.01
CA ALA A 138 -1.31 8.11 0.79
C ALA A 138 -0.22 9.18 0.86
N ASP A 139 0.10 9.70 2.03
CA ASP A 139 1.14 10.71 2.25
C ASP A 139 2.51 10.10 2.61
N THR A 140 2.70 8.82 2.32
CA THR A 140 3.92 8.11 2.73
C THR A 140 4.85 7.79 1.57
N THR A 141 6.14 7.86 1.88
CA THR A 141 7.20 7.31 1.04
C THR A 141 7.72 6.05 1.69
N LYS A 142 7.71 4.95 0.95
CA LYS A 142 8.33 3.70 1.37
C LYS A 142 9.70 3.59 0.73
N VAL A 143 10.73 3.26 1.51
CA VAL A 143 12.09 3.05 1.02
C VAL A 143 12.54 1.64 1.31
N LEU A 144 13.40 1.10 0.44
CA LEU A 144 14.02 -0.20 0.61
C LEU A 144 15.51 -0.08 0.28
N VAL A 145 16.34 -0.46 1.24
CA VAL A 145 17.79 -0.44 1.12
C VAL A 145 18.31 -1.86 1.27
N THR A 146 19.10 -2.33 0.32
CA THR A 146 19.65 -3.70 0.32
C THR A 146 21.15 -3.68 0.62
N TYR A 147 21.63 -4.79 1.18
CA TYR A 147 22.99 -4.94 1.70
C TYR A 147 23.60 -6.29 1.33
N PRO A 148 24.93 -6.41 1.31
CA PRO A 148 25.61 -7.69 1.04
C PRO A 148 25.32 -8.75 2.10
N ARG A 149 25.10 -8.34 3.36
CA ARG A 149 24.79 -9.20 4.50
C ARG A 149 23.86 -8.46 5.48
N PRO A 150 23.08 -9.17 6.31
CA PRO A 150 22.18 -8.55 7.28
C PRO A 150 22.96 -8.09 8.52
N PHE A 151 23.87 -7.14 8.34
CA PHE A 151 24.87 -6.76 9.34
C PHE A 151 24.29 -6.31 10.69
N TRP A 152 23.09 -5.73 10.68
CA TRP A 152 22.37 -5.38 11.91
C TRP A 152 22.07 -6.62 12.77
N ARG A 153 21.70 -7.75 12.15
CA ARG A 153 21.45 -9.00 12.88
C ARG A 153 22.73 -9.54 13.51
N GLU A 154 23.86 -9.45 12.82
CA GLU A 154 25.18 -9.85 13.33
C GLU A 154 25.60 -9.02 14.55
N GLN A 155 25.12 -7.79 14.65
CA GLN A 155 25.29 -6.91 15.81
C GLN A 155 24.26 -7.13 16.93
N GLY A 156 23.38 -8.13 16.80
CA GLY A 156 22.29 -8.40 17.75
C GLY A 156 21.14 -7.39 17.68
N LEU A 157 21.02 -6.65 16.58
CA LEU A 157 19.94 -5.70 16.33
C LEU A 157 18.83 -6.37 15.50
N SER A 158 17.60 -5.97 15.79
CA SER A 158 16.39 -6.50 15.12
C SER A 158 16.20 -6.00 13.69
N GLY A 159 16.84 -4.90 13.32
CA GLY A 159 16.51 -4.15 12.10
C GLY A 159 15.27 -3.26 12.25
N THR A 160 14.50 -3.41 13.34
CA THR A 160 13.40 -2.52 13.68
C THR A 160 13.92 -1.23 14.31
N GLY A 161 13.41 -0.09 13.85
CA GLY A 161 13.76 1.19 14.45
C GLY A 161 12.77 2.32 14.22
N MET A 162 12.88 3.34 15.05
CA MET A 162 12.02 4.52 15.08
C MET A 162 12.86 5.80 14.98
N GLY A 163 12.45 6.74 14.12
CA GLY A 163 13.07 8.05 14.01
C GLY A 163 12.12 9.16 14.43
N TYR A 164 12.58 10.05 15.33
CA TYR A 164 11.73 11.10 15.92
C TYR A 164 12.20 12.53 15.69
N ALA A 165 13.45 12.75 15.25
CA ALA A 165 14.02 14.10 15.21
C ALA A 165 14.74 14.42 13.90
N GLU A 166 15.75 13.63 13.54
CA GLU A 166 16.60 13.91 12.39
C GLU A 166 16.54 12.77 11.38
N GLY A 167 16.48 13.13 10.10
CA GLY A 167 16.36 12.18 8.99
C GLY A 167 14.90 11.86 8.65
N PRO A 168 14.68 11.29 7.45
CA PRO A 168 13.32 11.13 6.93
C PRO A 168 12.60 9.86 7.41
N ILE A 169 13.32 8.80 7.82
CA ILE A 169 12.71 7.54 8.27
C ILE A 169 12.03 7.75 9.62
N ASN A 170 10.74 7.43 9.67
CA ASN A 170 9.99 7.42 10.92
C ASN A 170 9.87 6.02 11.49
N GLN A 171 9.69 5.01 10.62
CA GLN A 171 9.60 3.60 10.99
C GLN A 171 10.48 2.77 10.07
N LEU A 172 11.20 1.80 10.63
CA LEU A 172 12.10 0.92 9.91
C LEU A 172 11.89 -0.51 10.37
N TYR A 173 11.98 -1.46 9.45
CA TYR A 173 11.85 -2.88 9.74
C TYR A 173 12.84 -3.71 8.92
N ASP A 174 13.29 -4.81 9.51
CA ASP A 174 13.99 -5.86 8.79
C ASP A 174 13.13 -6.39 7.65
N SER A 175 13.73 -6.55 6.48
CA SER A 175 13.08 -7.06 5.28
C SER A 175 13.87 -8.20 4.62
N CYS A 176 14.67 -8.94 5.39
CA CYS A 176 15.42 -10.09 4.88
C CYS A 176 14.51 -11.21 4.36
N GLY A 177 15.04 -12.09 3.53
CA GLY A 177 14.33 -13.33 3.20
C GLY A 177 14.09 -14.22 4.42
N PRO A 178 13.32 -15.31 4.25
CA PRO A 178 13.09 -16.31 5.29
C PRO A 178 14.41 -16.76 5.91
N ASP A 179 14.43 -16.94 7.22
CA ASP A 179 15.61 -17.39 7.98
C ASP A 179 16.88 -16.53 7.78
N GLY A 180 16.70 -15.27 7.38
CA GLY A 180 17.81 -14.33 7.13
C GLY A 180 18.47 -14.49 5.76
N SER A 181 17.86 -15.25 4.86
CA SER A 181 18.34 -15.37 3.48
C SER A 181 18.28 -14.04 2.72
N GLU A 182 18.84 -14.05 1.51
CA GLU A 182 18.64 -12.96 0.59
C GLU A 182 17.14 -12.70 0.31
N PRO A 183 16.80 -11.43 0.03
CA PRO A 183 17.71 -10.29 0.00
C PRO A 183 17.86 -9.67 1.39
N HIS A 184 19.06 -9.25 1.77
CA HIS A 184 19.28 -8.59 3.06
C HIS A 184 18.86 -7.12 2.95
N ALA A 185 17.71 -6.76 3.51
CA ALA A 185 17.12 -5.45 3.28
C ALA A 185 16.56 -4.81 4.55
N LEU A 186 16.58 -3.49 4.60
CA LEU A 186 15.84 -2.67 5.55
C LEU A 186 14.75 -1.90 4.79
N CYS A 187 13.52 -1.98 5.27
CA CYS A 187 12.37 -1.29 4.71
C CYS A 187 11.94 -0.15 5.63
N GLY A 188 11.97 1.07 5.13
CA GLY A 188 11.59 2.27 5.87
C GLY A 188 10.27 2.87 5.38
N PHE A 189 9.55 3.49 6.30
CA PHE A 189 8.39 4.33 6.05
C PHE A 189 8.69 5.75 6.50
N ILE A 190 8.35 6.68 5.62
CA ILE A 190 8.63 8.11 5.72
C ILE A 190 7.29 8.83 5.57
N PHE A 191 6.95 9.68 6.52
CA PHE A 191 5.73 10.47 6.55
C PHE A 191 5.99 11.90 7.03
N GLY A 192 5.01 12.78 6.84
CA GLY A 192 5.16 14.21 7.14
C GLY A 192 6.29 14.86 6.33
N ALA A 193 7.05 15.78 6.95
CA ALA A 193 8.08 16.56 6.26
C ALA A 193 9.17 15.73 5.57
N GLY A 194 9.42 14.50 6.02
CA GLY A 194 10.36 13.60 5.36
C GLY A 194 9.87 13.12 3.99
N ALA A 195 8.55 12.99 3.80
CA ALA A 195 7.94 12.55 2.56
C ALA A 195 8.02 13.63 1.47
N ASP A 196 8.08 14.90 1.87
CA ASP A 196 8.18 16.06 0.98
C ASP A 196 9.61 16.33 0.46
N LEU A 197 10.60 15.51 0.84
CA LEU A 197 11.97 15.67 0.35
C LEU A 197 12.01 15.57 -1.19
N PRO A 198 12.65 16.53 -1.88
CA PRO A 198 12.68 16.55 -3.34
C PRO A 198 13.69 15.53 -3.90
N GLY A 199 13.29 14.78 -4.92
CA GLY A 199 14.18 13.91 -5.69
C GLY A 199 14.67 12.67 -4.94
N ASP A 200 14.93 11.60 -5.69
CA ASP A 200 15.35 10.32 -5.10
C ASP A 200 16.80 10.35 -4.59
N ASP A 201 17.68 11.16 -5.18
CA ASP A 201 19.08 11.26 -4.73
C ASP A 201 19.21 11.93 -3.36
N THR A 202 18.50 13.04 -3.15
CA THR A 202 18.47 13.71 -1.84
C THR A 202 17.82 12.80 -0.80
N LEU A 203 16.71 12.15 -1.14
CA LEU A 203 16.07 11.19 -0.26
C LEU A 203 17.04 10.05 0.13
N ARG A 204 17.73 9.47 -0.85
CA ARG A 204 18.72 8.41 -0.65
C ARG A 204 19.83 8.82 0.30
N LEU A 205 20.44 9.99 0.08
CA LEU A 205 21.52 10.49 0.94
C LEU A 205 21.05 10.64 2.39
N ARG A 206 19.90 11.29 2.59
CA ARG A 206 19.33 11.54 3.93
C ARG A 206 18.90 10.26 4.64
N VAL A 207 18.40 9.27 3.90
CA VAL A 207 18.09 7.94 4.43
C VAL A 207 19.37 7.24 4.88
N ILE A 208 20.42 7.21 4.05
CA ILE A 208 21.68 6.51 4.39
C ILE A 208 22.36 7.15 5.59
N GLU A 209 22.37 8.48 5.69
CA GLU A 209 22.89 9.20 6.88
C GLU A 209 22.15 8.78 8.16
N GLN A 210 20.83 8.66 8.10
CA GLN A 210 20.04 8.21 9.24
C GLN A 210 20.31 6.75 9.59
N LEU A 211 20.38 5.87 8.59
CA LEU A 211 20.69 4.45 8.81
C LEU A 211 22.08 4.27 9.42
N GLU A 212 23.05 5.09 9.04
CA GLU A 212 24.37 5.08 9.68
C GLU A 212 24.33 5.51 11.14
N ARG A 213 23.57 6.56 11.50
CA ARG A 213 23.38 6.91 12.92
C ARG A 213 22.76 5.76 13.70
N MET A 214 21.81 5.05 13.10
CA MET A 214 21.09 3.96 13.73
C MET A 214 21.92 2.67 13.87
N PHE A 215 22.65 2.27 12.84
CA PHE A 215 23.29 0.95 12.73
C PHE A 215 24.81 0.99 12.53
N GLY A 216 25.41 2.17 12.47
CA GLY A 216 26.85 2.38 12.28
C GLY A 216 27.31 2.42 10.82
N ALA A 217 28.63 2.55 10.63
CA ALA A 217 29.26 2.82 9.33
C ALA A 217 28.93 1.80 8.22
N GLU A 218 28.64 0.55 8.58
CA GLU A 218 28.27 -0.52 7.63
C GLU A 218 26.97 -0.22 6.87
N ALA A 219 26.09 0.63 7.43
CA ALA A 219 24.88 1.07 6.76
C ALA A 219 25.13 1.87 5.46
N ARG A 220 26.36 2.37 5.25
CA ARG A 220 26.76 3.02 4.00
C ARG A 220 27.08 2.04 2.87
N SER A 221 27.33 0.77 3.17
CA SER A 221 27.68 -0.27 2.19
C SER A 221 26.43 -0.84 1.50
N THR A 222 25.60 0.02 0.93
CA THR A 222 24.35 -0.35 0.26
C THR A 222 24.60 -0.98 -1.12
N LEU A 223 23.89 -2.05 -1.45
CA LEU A 223 23.84 -2.59 -2.81
C LEU A 223 22.85 -1.84 -3.70
N SER A 224 21.65 -1.57 -3.17
CA SER A 224 20.62 -0.81 -3.89
C SER A 224 19.78 0.04 -2.93
N PHE A 225 19.18 1.08 -3.49
CA PHE A 225 18.20 1.92 -2.85
C PHE A 225 17.01 2.06 -3.80
N SER A 226 15.80 1.93 -3.28
CA SER A 226 14.58 2.20 -4.02
C SER A 226 13.58 2.93 -3.12
N SER A 227 12.82 3.84 -3.71
CA SER A 227 11.77 4.62 -3.07
C SER A 227 10.46 4.42 -3.83
N HIS A 228 9.35 4.55 -3.12
CA HIS A 228 8.02 4.57 -3.70
C HIS A 228 7.15 5.57 -2.94
N ARG A 229 6.70 6.60 -3.67
CA ARG A 229 5.87 7.70 -3.15
C ARG A 229 4.41 7.35 -3.42
N TRP A 230 3.67 6.99 -2.37
CA TRP A 230 2.27 6.60 -2.51
C TRP A 230 1.38 7.77 -2.90
N GLY A 231 1.76 9.01 -2.54
CA GLY A 231 0.99 10.22 -2.85
C GLY A 231 0.94 10.56 -4.33
N GLU A 232 1.89 10.03 -5.10
CA GLU A 232 2.01 10.24 -6.54
C GLU A 232 1.32 9.14 -7.35
N GLN A 233 0.67 8.17 -6.70
CA GLN A 233 -0.02 7.06 -7.37
C GLN A 233 -1.47 7.45 -7.72
N PRO A 234 -1.80 7.72 -9.00
CA PRO A 234 -3.11 8.26 -9.37
C PRO A 234 -4.27 7.30 -9.08
N LEU A 235 -4.03 5.99 -9.20
CA LEU A 235 -5.02 4.93 -8.92
C LEU A 235 -4.97 4.43 -7.48
N THR A 236 -4.38 5.20 -6.56
CA THR A 236 -4.39 4.91 -5.12
C THR A 236 -4.73 6.16 -4.32
N SER A 237 -3.98 7.24 -4.53
CA SER A 237 -4.12 8.49 -3.77
C SER A 237 -4.90 9.57 -4.52
N GLY A 238 -5.16 9.38 -5.82
CA GLY A 238 -5.81 10.39 -6.68
C GLY A 238 -4.92 11.61 -6.95
N ASN A 239 -5.50 12.70 -7.46
CA ASN A 239 -4.79 13.95 -7.78
C ASN A 239 -4.65 14.92 -6.57
N GLY A 240 -4.77 14.40 -5.35
CA GLY A 240 -4.64 15.20 -4.14
C GLY A 240 -4.49 14.26 -2.96
N GLY A 241 -3.26 14.12 -2.46
CA GLY A 241 -2.98 13.44 -1.20
C GLY A 241 -3.82 14.10 -0.12
N GLY A 242 -4.90 13.43 0.30
CA GLY A 242 -5.71 13.88 1.41
C GLY A 242 -4.86 13.85 2.67
N THR A 243 -4.38 15.02 3.08
CA THR A 243 -3.65 15.18 4.33
C THR A 243 -4.63 15.09 5.49
N GLY A 244 -4.33 14.22 6.45
CA GLY A 244 -4.98 14.24 7.75
C GLY A 244 -6.28 13.46 7.84
N GLY A 245 -6.18 12.18 8.17
CA GLY A 245 -7.20 11.50 8.96
C GLY A 245 -6.55 10.36 9.74
N GLY A 246 -6.97 10.19 10.99
CA GLY A 246 -6.53 9.07 11.82
C GLY A 246 -7.04 7.74 11.27
N HIS A 247 -6.50 6.63 11.77
CA HIS A 247 -6.94 5.27 11.45
C HIS A 247 -8.48 5.09 11.54
N ASP A 248 -9.12 5.86 12.42
CA ASP A 248 -10.54 5.74 12.75
C ASP A 248 -11.48 6.37 11.71
N ASP A 249 -10.96 7.19 10.77
CA ASP A 249 -11.77 7.84 9.74
C ASP A 249 -11.97 6.95 8.47
N MET A 250 -11.42 5.73 8.50
CA MET A 250 -11.43 4.75 7.41
C MET A 250 -12.68 3.86 7.45
N GLY A 251 -13.89 4.42 7.44
CA GLY A 251 -15.07 3.58 7.59
C GLY A 251 -16.43 4.26 7.67
N LYS A 252 -16.59 5.44 7.07
CA LYS A 252 -17.85 6.20 7.07
C LYS A 252 -19.02 5.32 6.62
N SER A 253 -20.11 5.34 7.39
CA SER A 253 -21.26 4.45 7.20
C SER A 253 -21.92 4.67 5.83
N GLU A 254 -21.83 5.90 5.34
CA GLU A 254 -22.25 6.41 4.05
C GLU A 254 -21.55 5.69 2.91
N LEU A 255 -20.31 5.23 3.11
CA LEU A 255 -19.55 4.42 2.16
C LEU A 255 -19.98 2.95 2.13
N ARG A 256 -20.98 2.55 2.92
CA ARG A 256 -21.55 1.20 2.89
C ARG A 256 -22.99 1.19 2.36
N ILE A 257 -23.52 2.37 2.00
CA ILE A 257 -24.89 2.52 1.51
C ILE A 257 -24.92 2.10 0.03
N PRO A 258 -25.75 1.12 -0.35
CA PRO A 258 -25.90 0.75 -1.75
C PRO A 258 -26.47 1.92 -2.56
N PHE A 259 -25.74 2.43 -3.55
CA PHE A 259 -26.32 3.37 -4.54
C PHE A 259 -26.80 2.56 -5.75
N HIS A 260 -28.11 2.44 -6.00
CA HIS A 260 -28.65 1.66 -7.13
C HIS A 260 -27.99 0.27 -7.32
N ARG A 261 -27.77 -0.48 -6.22
CA ARG A 261 -27.06 -1.79 -6.15
C ARG A 261 -25.53 -1.75 -6.25
N LEU A 262 -24.92 -0.58 -6.03
CA LEU A 262 -23.48 -0.39 -5.94
C LEU A 262 -23.03 -0.45 -4.49
N ASN A 263 -22.19 -1.42 -4.15
CA ASN A 263 -21.53 -1.43 -2.84
C ASN A 263 -20.11 -0.85 -3.01
N THR A 264 -19.76 0.12 -2.17
CA THR A 264 -18.36 0.51 -1.96
C THR A 264 -17.81 -0.29 -0.78
N MET A 265 -16.63 -0.89 -0.94
CA MET A 265 -15.89 -1.46 0.18
C MET A 265 -14.58 -0.70 0.33
N PRO A 266 -14.31 -0.08 1.49
CA PRO A 266 -13.01 0.52 1.74
C PRO A 266 -11.96 -0.60 1.77
N ILE A 267 -11.01 -0.52 0.84
CA ILE A 267 -9.85 -1.41 0.80
C ILE A 267 -8.63 -0.59 1.22
N SER A 268 -7.95 -1.04 2.27
CA SER A 268 -6.60 -0.62 2.61
C SER A 268 -5.66 -1.78 2.31
N MET A 269 -4.70 -1.57 1.40
CA MET A 269 -3.62 -2.52 1.14
C MET A 269 -2.29 -1.80 1.31
N THR A 270 -1.42 -2.32 2.16
CA THR A 270 0.01 -2.02 2.13
C THR A 270 0.74 -3.26 1.63
N SER A 271 1.52 -3.13 0.56
CA SER A 271 2.37 -4.22 0.08
C SER A 271 3.77 -4.10 0.71
N THR A 272 4.16 -5.11 1.47
CA THR A 272 5.56 -5.38 1.80
C THR A 272 6.07 -6.46 0.85
N GLY A 273 6.69 -6.03 -0.26
CA GLY A 273 7.30 -6.89 -1.26
C GLY A 273 8.67 -6.33 -1.67
N LEU A 274 9.50 -7.21 -2.21
CA LEU A 274 10.76 -6.89 -2.85
C LEU A 274 10.49 -6.53 -4.31
N GLY A 275 10.96 -5.34 -4.70
CA GLY A 275 10.49 -4.70 -5.92
C GLY A 275 9.16 -4.00 -5.64
N PHE A 276 9.15 -2.67 -5.80
CA PHE A 276 7.90 -1.91 -5.87
C PHE A 276 7.26 -2.20 -7.23
N THR A 277 6.64 -3.36 -7.39
CA THR A 277 5.66 -3.52 -8.47
C THR A 277 4.43 -2.72 -8.02
N GLY A 278 4.43 -1.46 -8.44
CA GLY A 278 3.32 -0.54 -8.26
C GLY A 278 2.02 -1.12 -8.82
N GLY A 279 0.92 -0.62 -8.26
CA GLY A 279 -0.42 -1.05 -8.61
C GLY A 279 -1.04 -1.84 -7.48
N GLY A 280 -1.64 -1.14 -6.52
CA GLY A 280 -2.85 -1.67 -5.92
C GLY A 280 -3.82 -1.90 -7.07
N SER A 281 -3.94 -3.14 -7.54
CA SER A 281 -4.89 -3.51 -8.57
C SER A 281 -6.27 -3.17 -8.03
N SER A 282 -6.84 -2.11 -8.59
CA SER A 282 -8.24 -1.75 -8.38
C SER A 282 -9.06 -2.77 -9.15
N TYR A 283 -9.65 -3.73 -8.47
CA TYR A 283 -10.45 -4.77 -9.10
C TYR A 283 -11.89 -4.29 -9.24
N LEU A 284 -12.36 -4.14 -10.47
CA LEU A 284 -13.78 -4.09 -10.76
C LEU A 284 -14.30 -5.53 -10.84
N VAL A 285 -15.09 -5.97 -9.86
CA VAL A 285 -15.80 -7.25 -9.97
C VAL A 285 -17.15 -6.99 -10.62
N ILE A 286 -17.24 -7.31 -11.92
CA ILE A 286 -18.50 -7.29 -12.66
C ILE A 286 -19.19 -8.65 -12.47
N ARG A 287 -20.32 -8.67 -11.75
CA ARG A 287 -21.17 -9.87 -11.71
C ARG A 287 -22.15 -9.81 -12.88
N GLY A 288 -21.89 -10.58 -13.93
CA GLY A 288 -22.87 -10.81 -14.99
C GLY A 288 -24.10 -11.53 -14.42
N GLY A 289 -25.28 -10.94 -14.61
CA GLY A 289 -26.52 -11.70 -14.63
C GLY A 289 -26.64 -12.32 -16.02
N ASN A 290 -27.14 -13.56 -16.09
CA ASN A 290 -27.50 -14.22 -17.35
C ASN A 290 -28.38 -13.32 -18.23
#